data_AF-A0A5K7Z9W0-F1
#
_entry.id   AF-A0A5K7Z9W0-F1
#
_cell.length_a   1.000
_cell.length_b   1.000
_cell.length_c   1.000
_cell.angle_alpha   90.00
_cell.angle_beta   90.00
_cell.angle_gamma   90.00
#
_symmetry.space_group_name_H-M   'P 1'
#
loop_
_entity.id
_entity.type
_entity.pdbx_description
1 polymer ?
#
loop_
_entity_poly.entity_id
_entity_poly.type
_entity_poly.pdbx_seq_one_letter_code
_entity_poly.pdbx_strand_id
1 'polypeptide(L)'
;MCFSIIIMILYHPISMQNSFISSLMENRSYQACREFLKRNKYDHPLVITKWPVQITSMGYSAIGFDYANRHKEKILSDLRNRFFDGIIKFQQKTVEKNIPLKGQVLYWGREFEQIDKKAIYYNKVYLEISIIVDN
;
A
#
# COMPACT_ATOMS: atom_id res chain seq x y z
N MET A 1 9.40 -27.34 -33.33
CA MET A 1 8.59 -27.72 -32.14
C MET A 1 9.42 -27.97 -30.89
N CYS A 2 10.62 -28.57 -30.95
CA CYS A 2 11.44 -28.82 -29.74
C CYS A 2 11.91 -27.55 -28.98
N PHE A 3 12.11 -26.43 -29.67
CA PHE A 3 12.55 -25.16 -29.06
C PHE A 3 11.50 -24.52 -28.15
N SER A 4 10.21 -24.63 -28.48
CA SER A 4 9.12 -24.06 -27.67
C SER A 4 8.93 -24.78 -26.34
N ILE A 5 9.19 -26.09 -26.30
CA ILE A 5 9.08 -26.91 -25.09
C ILE A 5 10.18 -26.54 -24.08
N ILE A 6 11.40 -26.29 -24.57
CA ILE A 6 12.54 -25.89 -23.73
C ILE A 6 12.31 -24.51 -23.10
N ILE A 7 11.77 -23.56 -23.88
CA ILE A 7 11.42 -22.23 -23.37
C ILE A 7 10.30 -22.34 -22.31
N MET A 8 9.31 -23.21 -22.52
CA MET A 8 8.21 -23.41 -21.57
C MET A 8 8.70 -24.00 -20.24
N ILE A 9 9.58 -25.00 -20.27
CA ILE A 9 10.12 -25.65 -19.06
C ILE A 9 11.01 -24.70 -18.24
N LEU A 10 11.77 -23.80 -18.89
CA LEU A 10 12.64 -22.85 -18.19
C LEU A 10 11.90 -21.61 -17.68
N TYR A 11 10.92 -21.10 -18.44
CA TYR A 11 10.24 -19.85 -18.10
C TYR A 11 9.10 -20.04 -17.09
N HIS A 12 8.47 -21.20 -17.09
CA HIS A 12 7.37 -21.53 -16.17
C HIS A 12 7.79 -21.52 -14.68
N PRO A 13 8.90 -22.15 -14.23
CA PRO A 13 9.28 -22.13 -12.81
C PRO A 13 9.68 -20.72 -12.34
N ILE A 14 10.34 -19.93 -13.19
CA ILE A 14 10.78 -18.56 -12.86
C ILE A 14 9.58 -17.62 -12.71
N SER A 15 8.62 -17.68 -13.65
CA SER A 15 7.40 -16.86 -13.59
C SER A 15 6.50 -17.26 -12.41
N MET A 16 6.39 -18.56 -12.12
CA MET A 16 5.70 -19.05 -10.93
C MET A 16 6.32 -18.52 -9.64
N GLN A 17 7.64 -18.59 -9.50
CA GLN A 17 8.33 -18.09 -8.30
C GLN A 17 8.06 -16.59 -8.07
N ASN A 18 8.07 -15.76 -9.12
CA ASN A 18 7.77 -14.34 -9.02
C ASN A 18 6.31 -14.06 -8.63
N SER A 19 5.36 -14.83 -9.18
CA SER A 19 3.94 -14.74 -8.80
C SER A 19 3.72 -15.13 -7.33
N PHE A 20 4.37 -16.21 -6.87
CA PHE A 20 4.29 -16.65 -5.48
C PHE A 20 4.86 -15.61 -4.51
N ILE A 21 6.03 -15.04 -4.82
CA ILE A 21 6.65 -14.00 -3.99
C ILE A 21 5.74 -12.76 -3.94
N SER A 22 5.19 -12.34 -5.09
CA SER A 22 4.28 -11.20 -5.17
C SER A 22 3.02 -11.43 -4.32
N SER A 23 2.40 -12.61 -4.45
CA SER A 23 1.20 -12.98 -3.69
C SER A 23 1.47 -13.04 -2.18
N LEU A 24 2.62 -13.61 -1.78
CA LEU A 24 3.05 -13.66 -0.39
C LEU A 24 3.27 -12.25 0.18
N MET A 25 3.93 -11.39 -0.58
CA MET A 25 4.16 -9.99 -0.19
C MET A 25 2.85 -9.23 -0.02
N GLU A 26 1.90 -9.41 -0.92
CA GLU A 26 0.58 -8.79 -0.82
C GLU A 26 -0.17 -9.26 0.42
N ASN A 27 -0.20 -10.56 0.68
CA ASN A 27 -0.89 -11.11 1.86
C ASN A 27 -0.29 -10.59 3.17
N ARG A 28 1.04 -10.62 3.30
CA ARG A 28 1.74 -10.10 4.49
C ARG A 28 1.50 -8.62 4.72
N SER A 29 1.48 -7.84 3.64
CA SER A 29 1.26 -6.39 3.74
C SER A 29 -0.18 -6.07 4.11
N TYR A 30 -1.15 -6.78 3.54
CA TYR A 30 -2.55 -6.68 3.93
C TYR A 30 -2.76 -7.03 5.41
N GLN A 31 -2.15 -8.13 5.88
CA GLN A 31 -2.19 -8.51 7.30
C GLN A 31 -1.60 -7.41 8.19
N ALA A 32 -0.47 -6.84 7.81
CA ALA A 32 0.15 -5.72 8.52
C ALA A 32 -0.78 -4.48 8.58
N CYS A 33 -1.42 -4.10 7.47
CA CYS A 33 -2.40 -3.01 7.46
C CYS A 33 -3.55 -3.29 8.43
N ARG A 34 -4.12 -4.49 8.36
CA ARG A 34 -5.25 -4.91 9.20
C ARG A 34 -4.90 -4.89 10.68
N GLU A 35 -3.74 -5.42 11.05
CA GLU A 35 -3.26 -5.41 12.44
C GLU A 35 -3.06 -3.99 12.95
N PHE A 36 -2.46 -3.12 12.15
CA PHE A 36 -2.25 -1.71 12.52
C PHE A 36 -3.57 -0.97 12.76
N LEU A 37 -4.53 -1.09 11.84
CA LEU A 37 -5.83 -0.43 11.97
C LEU A 37 -6.62 -0.93 13.19
N LYS A 38 -6.59 -2.24 13.45
CA LYS A 38 -7.24 -2.84 14.62
C LYS A 38 -6.62 -2.40 15.94
N ARG A 39 -5.30 -2.22 15.98
CA ARG A 39 -4.57 -1.87 17.21
C ARG A 39 -4.80 -0.41 17.62
N ASN A 40 -4.81 0.51 16.65
CA ASN A 40 -4.77 1.94 16.93
C ASN A 40 -6.16 2.61 16.97
N LYS A 41 -7.26 1.87 16.72
CA LYS A 41 -8.67 2.35 16.78
C LYS A 41 -8.85 3.81 16.35
N TYR A 42 -8.58 4.08 15.07
CA TYR A 42 -8.99 5.34 14.45
C TYR A 42 -10.49 5.33 14.19
N ASP A 43 -11.18 6.43 14.47
CA ASP A 43 -12.64 6.52 14.38
C ASP A 43 -13.08 6.60 12.90
N HIS A 44 -12.64 7.64 12.19
CA HIS A 44 -12.99 7.85 10.78
C HIS A 44 -11.78 8.25 9.91
N PRO A 45 -10.76 7.39 9.77
CA PRO A 45 -9.62 7.69 8.90
C PRO A 45 -9.95 7.46 7.43
N LEU A 46 -9.35 8.26 6.54
CA LEU A 46 -9.25 7.93 5.12
C LEU A 46 -7.96 7.13 4.89
N VAL A 47 -8.09 5.92 4.36
CA VAL A 47 -6.96 5.02 4.12
C VAL A 47 -6.55 5.02 2.65
N ILE A 48 -5.30 5.33 2.37
CA ILE A 48 -4.71 5.21 1.02
C ILE A 48 -3.87 3.93 0.98
N THR A 49 -4.25 2.99 0.12
CA THR A 49 -3.60 1.69 0.02
C THR A 49 -3.71 1.07 -1.37
N LYS A 50 -2.91 0.04 -1.66
CA LYS A 50 -3.06 -0.78 -2.87
C LYS A 50 -4.34 -1.64 -2.83
N TRP A 51 -4.88 -1.92 -1.64
CA TRP A 51 -6.02 -2.83 -1.45
C TRP A 51 -7.28 -2.15 -0.90
N PRO A 52 -7.79 -1.09 -1.56
CA PRO A 52 -8.87 -0.28 -0.99
C PRO A 52 -10.13 -1.12 -0.72
N VAL A 53 -10.52 -2.00 -1.63
CA VAL A 53 -11.72 -2.86 -1.50
C VAL A 53 -11.66 -3.72 -0.23
N GLN A 54 -10.50 -4.30 0.07
CA GLN A 54 -10.33 -5.16 1.25
C GLN A 54 -10.39 -4.34 2.54
N ILE A 55 -9.78 -3.15 2.55
CA ILE A 55 -9.84 -2.24 3.71
C ILE A 55 -11.27 -1.70 3.92
N THR A 56 -11.98 -1.37 2.85
CA THR A 56 -13.39 -0.95 2.92
C THR A 56 -14.31 -2.05 3.41
N SER A 57 -14.06 -3.31 3.05
CA SER A 57 -14.79 -4.45 3.63
C SER A 57 -14.62 -4.60 5.14
N MET A 58 -13.57 -4.00 5.72
CA MET A 58 -13.35 -3.95 7.17
C MET A 58 -14.02 -2.75 7.86
N GLY A 59 -14.74 -1.90 7.12
CA GLY A 59 -15.47 -0.75 7.66
C GLY A 59 -14.72 0.58 7.59
N TYR A 60 -13.55 0.64 6.93
CA TYR A 60 -12.78 1.88 6.79
C TYR A 60 -12.97 2.54 5.41
N SER A 61 -13.03 3.85 5.37
CA SER A 61 -12.99 4.61 4.11
C SER A 61 -11.63 4.42 3.45
N ALA A 62 -11.55 3.78 2.28
CA ALA A 62 -10.28 3.48 1.64
C ALA A 62 -10.28 3.74 0.13
N ILE A 63 -9.16 4.26 -0.37
CA ILE A 63 -8.95 4.63 -1.76
C ILE A 63 -7.58 4.18 -2.27
N GLY A 64 -7.49 4.00 -3.59
CA GLY A 64 -6.23 3.69 -4.27
C GLY A 64 -5.36 4.93 -4.51
N PHE A 65 -4.06 4.71 -4.70
CA PHE A 65 -3.09 5.77 -5.01
C PHE A 65 -3.44 6.56 -6.27
N ASP A 66 -3.91 5.89 -7.33
CA ASP A 66 -4.31 6.56 -8.58
C ASP A 66 -5.46 7.53 -8.36
N TYR A 67 -6.48 7.11 -7.58
CA TYR A 67 -7.60 7.97 -7.24
C TYR A 67 -7.16 9.14 -6.36
N ALA A 68 -6.32 8.86 -5.35
CA ALA A 68 -5.75 9.85 -4.45
C ALA A 68 -4.98 10.94 -5.22
N ASN A 69 -4.14 10.55 -6.18
CA ASN A 69 -3.40 11.51 -7.00
C ASN A 69 -4.31 12.36 -7.88
N ARG A 70 -5.36 11.77 -8.49
CA ARG A 70 -6.32 12.51 -9.34
C ARG A 70 -7.19 13.49 -8.56
N HIS A 71 -7.51 13.21 -7.30
CA HIS A 71 -8.47 13.99 -6.50
C HIS A 71 -7.81 14.63 -5.27
N LYS A 72 -6.52 14.92 -5.34
CA LYS A 72 -5.72 15.49 -4.24
C LYS A 72 -6.42 16.66 -3.56
N GLU A 73 -6.81 17.67 -4.32
CA GLU A 73 -7.36 18.92 -3.78
C GLU A 73 -8.66 18.69 -3.03
N LYS A 74 -9.54 17.85 -3.58
CA LYS A 74 -10.79 17.45 -2.93
C LYS A 74 -10.50 16.73 -1.62
N ILE A 75 -9.61 15.74 -1.62
CA ILE A 75 -9.29 14.96 -0.41
C ILE A 75 -8.67 15.84 0.68
N LEU A 76 -7.79 16.76 0.32
CA LEU A 76 -7.21 17.70 1.28
C LEU A 76 -8.25 18.70 1.81
N SER A 77 -9.20 19.13 0.97
CA SER A 77 -10.33 19.95 1.42
C SER A 77 -11.24 19.17 2.36
N ASP A 78 -11.53 17.91 2.07
CA ASP A 78 -12.37 17.05 2.90
C ASP A 78 -11.72 16.81 4.27
N LEU A 79 -10.40 16.62 4.31
CA LEU A 79 -9.62 16.56 5.55
C LEU A 79 -9.75 17.86 6.37
N ARG A 80 -9.56 19.03 5.73
CA ARG A 80 -9.69 20.34 6.39
C ARG A 80 -11.09 20.61 6.93
N ASN A 81 -12.10 20.12 6.23
CA ASN A 81 -13.50 20.25 6.62
C ASN A 81 -13.94 19.19 7.65
N ARG A 82 -13.00 18.39 8.19
CA ARG A 82 -13.23 17.33 9.19
C ARG A 82 -14.18 16.21 8.73
N PHE A 83 -14.22 15.91 7.43
CA PHE A 83 -14.89 14.69 6.95
C PHE A 83 -14.14 13.41 7.34
N PHE A 84 -12.83 13.53 7.59
CA PHE A 84 -11.97 12.46 8.08
C PHE A 84 -11.08 13.02 9.19
N ASP A 85 -10.76 12.20 10.19
CA ASP A 85 -9.86 12.60 11.29
C ASP A 85 -8.39 12.70 10.84
N GLY A 86 -8.06 12.00 9.77
CA GLY A 86 -6.72 11.91 9.24
C GLY A 86 -6.65 11.04 8.00
N ILE A 87 -5.53 11.12 7.29
CA ILE A 87 -5.23 10.31 6.12
C ILE A 87 -4.10 9.36 6.46
N ILE A 88 -4.38 8.06 6.45
CA ILE A 88 -3.39 7.01 6.70
C ILE A 88 -2.96 6.42 5.37
N LYS A 89 -1.66 6.45 5.09
CA LYS A 89 -1.05 5.92 3.87
C LYS A 89 -0.28 4.64 4.19
N PHE A 90 -0.66 3.54 3.53
CA PHE A 90 0.06 2.27 3.55
C PHE A 90 0.81 2.06 2.25
N GLN A 91 2.13 2.18 2.28
CA GLN A 91 2.97 2.20 1.08
C GLN A 91 4.07 1.15 1.17
N GLN A 92 4.12 0.23 0.21
CA GLN A 92 5.22 -0.71 0.09
C GLN A 92 6.43 -0.01 -0.54
N LYS A 93 7.59 -0.12 0.11
CA LYS A 93 8.85 0.49 -0.35
C LYS A 93 10.00 -0.50 -0.36
N THR A 94 10.92 -0.32 -1.31
CA THR A 94 12.18 -1.06 -1.34
C THR A 94 13.12 -0.53 -0.26
N VAL A 95 13.80 -1.40 0.49
CA VAL A 95 14.76 -0.99 1.54
C VAL A 95 15.95 -0.24 0.97
N GLU A 96 16.56 -0.74 -0.11
CA GLU A 96 17.80 -0.17 -0.67
C GLU A 96 17.66 1.28 -1.13
N LYS A 97 16.54 1.61 -1.80
CA LYS A 97 16.36 2.93 -2.42
C LYS A 97 15.29 3.79 -1.74
N ASN A 98 14.56 3.25 -0.76
CA ASN A 98 13.38 3.89 -0.16
C ASN A 98 12.32 4.33 -1.22
N ILE A 99 12.25 3.60 -2.34
CA ILE A 99 11.34 3.92 -3.45
C ILE A 99 10.04 3.14 -3.26
N PRO A 100 8.86 3.78 -3.39
CA PRO A 100 7.58 3.08 -3.43
C PRO A 100 7.50 2.11 -4.61
N LEU A 101 6.86 0.96 -4.39
CA LEU A 101 6.57 0.05 -5.49
C LEU A 101 5.66 0.71 -6.54
N LYS A 102 5.74 0.21 -7.77
CA LYS A 102 4.96 0.72 -8.91
C LYS A 102 3.47 0.82 -8.57
N GLY A 103 2.85 1.96 -8.92
CA GLY A 103 1.43 2.23 -8.64
C GLY A 103 1.13 2.59 -7.19
N GLN A 104 2.14 2.77 -6.33
CA GLN A 104 1.97 3.20 -4.94
C GLN A 104 2.62 4.56 -4.67
N VAL A 105 2.94 5.33 -5.70
CA VAL A 105 3.53 6.67 -5.54
C VAL A 105 2.43 7.69 -5.33
N LEU A 106 2.67 8.65 -4.43
CA LEU A 106 1.72 9.68 -4.05
C LEU A 106 2.38 11.04 -4.32
N TYR A 107 1.84 11.80 -5.27
CA TYR A 107 2.47 13.01 -5.83
C TYR A 107 1.95 14.30 -5.20
N TRP A 108 1.64 14.27 -3.91
CA TRP A 108 0.97 15.39 -3.26
C TRP A 108 1.92 16.50 -2.81
N GLY A 109 3.22 16.25 -2.69
CA GLY A 109 4.18 17.24 -2.18
C GLY A 109 3.93 17.66 -0.73
N ARG A 110 2.99 17.02 -0.04
CA ARG A 110 2.72 17.18 1.40
C ARG A 110 3.47 16.08 2.14
N GLU A 111 4.12 16.45 3.24
CA GLU A 111 4.84 15.48 4.06
C GLU A 111 3.84 14.66 4.88
N PHE A 112 4.04 13.33 4.87
CA PHE A 112 3.34 12.41 5.76
C PHE A 112 4.30 12.03 6.88
N GLU A 113 3.83 12.10 8.12
CA GLU A 113 4.60 11.64 9.27
C GLU A 113 4.62 10.11 9.29
N GLN A 114 5.81 9.50 9.33
CA GLN A 114 5.94 8.06 9.44
C GLN A 114 5.68 7.61 10.89
N ILE A 115 4.65 6.79 11.10
CA ILE A 115 4.31 6.25 12.42
C ILE A 115 4.96 4.87 12.63
N ASP A 116 4.94 4.03 11.59
CA ASP A 116 5.38 2.64 11.72
C ASP A 116 5.96 2.11 10.41
N LYS A 117 6.75 1.04 10.51
CA LYS A 117 7.42 0.37 9.41
C LYS A 117 7.54 -1.12 9.69
N LYS A 118 6.95 -1.94 8.82
CA LYS A 118 6.93 -3.40 8.95
C LYS A 118 7.63 -4.09 7.78
N ALA A 119 8.59 -4.96 8.06
CA ALA A 119 9.27 -5.75 7.03
C ALA A 119 8.30 -6.78 6.43
N ILE A 120 8.25 -6.87 5.10
CA ILE A 120 7.32 -7.75 4.37
C ILE A 120 8.06 -8.91 3.70
N TYR A 121 9.22 -8.61 3.10
CA TYR A 121 10.01 -9.59 2.36
C TYR A 121 11.50 -9.41 2.63
N TYR A 122 12.08 -10.34 3.42
CA TYR A 122 13.52 -10.53 3.68
C TYR A 122 14.38 -9.25 3.61
N ASN A 123 13.97 -8.19 4.33
CA ASN A 123 14.66 -6.89 4.36
C ASN A 123 14.89 -6.22 2.99
N LYS A 124 14.15 -6.63 1.96
CA LYS A 124 14.13 -6.00 0.62
C LYS A 124 12.94 -5.08 0.45
N VAL A 125 11.79 -5.44 1.03
CA VAL A 125 10.57 -4.63 0.97
C VAL A 125 9.97 -4.51 2.36
N TYR A 126 9.55 -3.29 2.69
CA TYR A 126 8.79 -2.98 3.88
C TYR A 126 7.50 -2.25 3.52
N LEU A 127 6.54 -2.33 4.43
CA LEU A 127 5.34 -1.50 4.43
C LEU A 127 5.60 -0.31 5.35
N GLU A 128 5.61 0.88 4.77
CA GLU A 128 5.62 2.14 5.49
C GLU A 128 4.18 2.54 5.81
N ILE A 129 3.96 2.93 7.06
CA ILE A 129 2.69 3.44 7.55
C ILE A 129 2.93 4.90 7.94
N SER A 130 2.25 5.80 7.25
CA SER A 130 2.38 7.23 7.48
C SER A 130 1.02 7.90 7.63
N ILE A 131 0.95 9.00 8.38
CA ILE A 131 -0.29 9.75 8.60
C ILE A 131 -0.13 11.21 8.22
N ILE A 132 -1.24 11.84 7.88
CA ILE A 132 -1.43 13.29 7.92
C ILE A 132 -2.68 13.56 8.75
N VAL A 133 -2.56 14.48 9.69
CA VAL A 133 -3.67 15.09 10.43
C VAL A 133 -3.68 16.59 10.10
N ASP A 134 -4.85 17.18 9.92
CA ASP A 134 -4.95 18.65 9.85
C ASP A 134 -4.96 19.16 11.30
N ASN A 135 -3.85 19.80 11.71
CA ASN A 135 -3.75 20.53 12.97
C ASN A 135 -4.56 21.83 12.91
#